data_AF-A0A7S1WYD5-F1
#
_entry.id   AF-A0A7S1WYD5-F1
#
_cell.length_a   1.000
_cell.length_b   1.000
_cell.length_c   1.000
_cell.angle_alpha   90.00
_cell.angle_beta   90.00
_cell.angle_gamma   90.00
#
_symmetry.space_group_name_H-M   'P 1'
#
loop_
_entity.id
_entity.type
_entity.pdbx_description
1 polymer ?
#
loop_
_entity_poly.entity_id
_entity_poly.type
_entity_poly.pdbx_seq_one_letter_code
_entity_poly.pdbx_strand_id
1 'polypeptide(L)'
;ILFLLHARREGAASPWAPYVSSLPGSELVDLIPAHWSNLELEQLLKGTPLLGQAREGAASLVTFNADVVQAQLCRKWPHVFPSEAYTLAALSWAHAVYWSRAIVLPLPGGHGRQPCLVPLLDMANHDPTTTSAVTYERRKDARGPETPLESAPGAVTGTDYVLRVGSRSAASGEELHINYGAKGNGELLRCHGFAVPGNLADVHEIDLAAVGWLGTGCSVEVGTWCTRLDML
;
A
#
# COMPACT_ATOMS: atom_id res chain seq x y z
N ILE A 1 3.90 8.42 4.17
CA ILE A 1 3.80 8.22 5.64
C ILE A 1 3.92 9.53 6.42
N LEU A 2 5.08 10.22 6.47
CA LEU A 2 5.22 11.46 7.27
C LEU A 2 4.26 12.60 6.88
N PHE A 3 3.98 12.75 5.59
CA PHE A 3 2.97 13.70 5.11
C PHE A 3 1.57 13.41 5.70
N LEU A 4 1.18 12.14 5.73
CA LEU A 4 -0.11 11.72 6.29
C LEU A 4 -0.18 12.00 7.80
N LEU A 5 0.91 11.79 8.54
CA LEU A 5 0.99 12.16 9.95
C LEU A 5 0.81 13.66 10.16
N HIS A 6 1.46 14.45 9.31
CA HIS A 6 1.34 15.90 9.37
C HIS A 6 -0.09 16.37 9.12
N ALA A 7 -0.72 15.87 8.05
CA ALA A 7 -2.11 16.17 7.73
C ALA A 7 -3.08 15.75 8.84
N ARG A 8 -2.85 14.58 9.47
CA ARG A 8 -3.64 14.13 10.62
C ARG A 8 -3.47 15.04 11.83
N ARG A 9 -2.24 15.45 12.15
CA ARG A 9 -1.93 16.35 13.27
C ARG A 9 -2.59 17.72 13.09
N GLU A 10 -2.54 18.28 11.89
CA GLU A 10 -3.15 19.58 11.58
C GLU A 10 -4.67 19.57 11.78
N GLY A 11 -5.31 18.40 11.75
CA GLY A 11 -6.74 18.25 12.00
C GLY A 11 -7.54 19.12 11.04
N ALA A 12 -8.47 19.93 11.57
CA ALA A 12 -9.33 20.80 10.77
C ALA A 12 -8.58 21.88 9.97
N ALA A 13 -7.32 22.19 10.31
CA ALA A 13 -6.49 23.12 9.55
C ALA A 13 -5.92 22.49 8.27
N SER A 14 -5.92 21.15 8.16
CA SER A 14 -5.39 20.47 6.99
C SER A 14 -6.36 20.56 5.82
N PRO A 15 -5.90 20.87 4.59
CA PRO A 15 -6.76 20.76 3.40
C PRO A 15 -7.23 19.33 3.14
N TRP A 16 -6.57 18.34 3.74
CA TRP A 16 -6.92 16.92 3.63
C TRP A 16 -7.81 16.44 4.79
N ALA A 17 -8.26 17.31 5.69
CA ALA A 17 -9.03 16.92 6.87
C ALA A 17 -10.22 15.99 6.56
N PRO A 18 -11.07 16.26 5.53
CA PRO A 18 -12.18 15.37 5.20
C PRO A 18 -11.71 13.96 4.83
N TYR A 19 -10.67 13.86 4.00
CA TYR A 19 -10.10 12.58 3.58
C TYR A 19 -9.43 11.85 4.75
N VAL A 20 -8.60 12.54 5.54
CA VAL A 20 -7.92 11.91 6.68
C VAL A 20 -8.93 11.42 7.72
N SER A 21 -10.04 12.13 7.91
CA SER A 21 -11.11 11.72 8.81
C SER A 21 -11.92 10.51 8.32
N SER A 22 -11.90 10.21 7.02
CA SER A 22 -12.57 9.02 6.46
C SER A 22 -11.69 7.77 6.47
N LEU A 23 -10.41 7.90 6.82
CA LEU A 23 -9.50 6.76 6.92
C LEU A 23 -9.83 5.89 8.15
N PRO A 24 -9.51 4.59 8.10
CA PRO A 24 -9.63 3.72 9.27
C PRO A 24 -8.87 4.26 10.47
N GLY A 25 -9.35 3.94 11.66
CA GLY A 25 -8.70 4.25 12.91
C GLY A 25 -7.53 3.31 13.21
N SER A 26 -7.21 3.16 14.49
CA SER A 26 -6.11 2.29 14.93
C SER A 26 -6.38 0.81 14.72
N GLU A 27 -7.63 0.40 14.55
CA GLU A 27 -8.02 -1.00 14.31
C GLU A 27 -7.35 -1.61 13.06
N LEU A 28 -7.01 -0.78 12.08
CA LEU A 28 -6.26 -1.23 10.89
C LEU A 28 -4.86 -1.72 11.25
N VAL A 29 -4.24 -1.15 12.29
CA VAL A 29 -2.88 -1.54 12.74
C VAL A 29 -2.89 -3.00 13.17
N ASP A 30 -3.94 -3.43 13.88
CA ASP A 30 -4.08 -4.79 14.41
C ASP A 30 -4.26 -5.84 13.31
N LEU A 31 -4.59 -5.44 12.08
CA LEU A 31 -4.75 -6.36 10.94
C LEU A 31 -3.42 -6.67 10.23
N ILE A 32 -2.38 -5.87 10.46
CA ILE A 32 -1.12 -5.98 9.72
C ILE A 32 -0.08 -6.74 10.57
N PRO A 33 0.51 -7.85 10.08
CA PRO A 33 1.44 -8.68 10.84
C PRO A 33 2.62 -7.95 11.47
N ALA A 34 3.13 -6.89 10.83
CA ALA A 34 4.23 -6.09 11.38
C ALA A 34 3.89 -5.39 12.72
N HIS A 35 2.64 -5.43 13.15
CA HIS A 35 2.17 -4.87 14.42
C HIS A 35 1.65 -5.91 15.41
N TRP A 36 1.66 -7.20 15.04
CA TRP A 36 1.25 -8.28 15.93
C TRP A 36 2.30 -8.55 17.00
N SER A 37 1.86 -9.15 18.11
CA SER A 37 2.77 -9.64 19.14
C SER A 37 3.59 -10.82 18.62
N ASN A 38 4.77 -11.02 19.22
CA ASN A 38 5.60 -12.19 18.90
C ASN A 38 4.88 -13.53 19.10
N LEU A 39 3.94 -13.59 20.07
CA LEU A 39 3.14 -14.78 20.32
C LEU A 39 2.18 -15.05 19.16
N GLU A 40 1.44 -14.03 18.72
CA GLU A 40 0.52 -14.14 17.57
C GLU A 40 1.27 -14.50 16.29
N LEU A 41 2.42 -13.86 16.05
CA LEU A 41 3.28 -14.18 14.90
C LEU A 41 3.70 -15.66 14.89
N GLU A 42 4.19 -16.18 16.01
CA GLU A 42 4.58 -17.59 16.12
C GLU A 42 3.40 -18.55 16.01
N GLN A 43 2.24 -18.17 16.55
CA GLN A 43 1.05 -19.02 16.50
C GLN A 43 0.42 -19.07 15.11
N LEU A 44 0.40 -17.95 14.40
CA LEU A 44 -0.36 -17.80 13.16
C LEU A 44 0.49 -17.94 11.89
N LEU A 45 1.78 -17.59 11.94
CA LEU A 45 2.63 -17.46 10.75
C LEU A 45 3.83 -18.42 10.74
N LYS A 46 4.00 -19.25 11.77
CA LYS A 46 5.09 -20.24 11.80
C LYS A 46 5.04 -21.16 10.58
N GLY A 47 6.20 -21.34 9.96
CA GLY A 47 6.34 -22.11 8.72
C GLY A 47 6.08 -21.31 7.45
N THR A 48 5.73 -20.02 7.58
CA THR A 48 5.62 -19.10 6.44
C THR A 48 6.81 -18.14 6.41
N PRO A 49 7.25 -17.71 5.21
CA PRO A 49 8.23 -16.61 5.06
C PRO A 49 7.77 -15.31 5.72
N LEU A 50 6.46 -15.10 5.80
CA LEU A 50 5.85 -13.90 6.36
C LEU A 50 6.20 -13.69 7.84
N LEU A 51 6.50 -14.74 8.60
CA LEU A 51 6.95 -14.60 10.00
C LEU A 51 8.22 -13.75 10.11
N GLY A 52 9.23 -14.04 9.27
CA GLY A 52 10.47 -13.27 9.23
C GLY A 52 10.24 -11.86 8.71
N GLN A 53 9.51 -11.74 7.59
CA GLN A 53 9.17 -10.45 6.98
C GLN A 53 8.40 -9.52 7.93
N ALA A 54 7.47 -10.05 8.72
CA ALA A 54 6.71 -9.27 9.71
C ALA A 54 7.62 -8.74 10.82
N ARG A 55 8.54 -9.57 11.33
CA ARG A 55 9.53 -9.16 12.35
C ARG A 55 10.50 -8.11 11.84
N GLU A 56 11.01 -8.30 10.63
CA GLU A 56 11.89 -7.33 9.98
C GLU A 56 11.17 -6.01 9.72
N GLY A 57 9.91 -6.06 9.26
CA GLY A 57 9.07 -4.88 9.09
C GLY A 57 8.84 -4.13 10.40
N ALA A 58 8.53 -4.84 11.48
CA ALA A 58 8.37 -4.27 12.82
C ALA A 58 9.66 -3.58 13.30
N ALA A 59 10.79 -4.29 13.21
CA ALA A 59 12.10 -3.77 13.60
C ALA A 59 12.49 -2.53 12.77
N SER A 60 12.27 -2.57 11.46
CA SER A 60 12.55 -1.46 10.54
C SER A 60 11.74 -0.21 10.90
N LEU A 61 10.47 -0.39 11.28
CA LEU A 61 9.61 0.72 11.68
C LEU A 61 10.06 1.34 13.02
N VAL A 62 10.44 0.51 13.99
CA VAL A 62 10.99 0.96 15.28
C VAL A 62 12.28 1.76 15.06
N THR A 63 13.22 1.23 14.28
CA THR A 63 14.48 1.88 13.94
C THR A 63 14.23 3.20 13.20
N PHE A 64 13.35 3.21 12.20
CA PHE A 64 13.01 4.43 11.48
C PHE A 64 12.41 5.50 12.40
N ASN A 65 11.53 5.12 13.33
CA ASN A 65 10.98 6.05 14.30
C ASN A 65 12.07 6.64 15.21
N ALA A 66 12.94 5.80 15.78
CA ALA A 66 13.99 6.24 16.68
C ALA A 66 15.04 7.11 15.97
N ASP A 67 15.61 6.60 14.89
CA ASP A 67 16.82 7.15 14.28
C ASP A 67 16.53 8.28 13.32
N VAL A 68 15.36 8.29 12.67
CA VAL A 68 14.99 9.32 11.69
C VAL A 68 13.98 10.28 12.30
N VAL A 69 12.81 9.77 12.73
CA VAL A 69 11.72 10.63 13.17
C VAL A 69 12.09 11.38 14.44
N GLN A 70 12.53 10.67 15.48
CA GLN A 70 12.84 11.27 16.78
C GLN A 70 14.20 11.96 16.78
N ALA A 71 15.27 11.25 16.43
CA ALA A 71 16.63 11.77 16.54
C ALA A 71 16.98 12.85 15.50
N GLN A 72 16.37 12.85 14.31
CA GLN A 72 16.62 13.85 13.28
C GLN A 72 15.49 14.88 13.19
N LEU A 73 14.27 14.45 12.85
CA LEU A 73 13.19 15.39 12.53
C LEU A 73 12.70 16.16 13.75
N CYS A 74 12.27 15.44 14.79
CA CYS A 74 11.72 16.05 16.00
C CYS A 74 12.76 16.88 16.74
N ARG A 75 14.00 16.38 16.83
CA ARG A 75 15.10 17.11 17.47
C ARG A 75 15.50 18.38 16.73
N LYS A 76 15.59 18.33 15.39
CA LYS A 76 16.07 19.45 14.57
C LYS A 76 15.00 20.51 14.31
N TRP A 77 13.74 20.10 14.18
CA TRP A 77 12.62 20.99 13.88
C TRP A 77 11.40 20.73 14.78
N PRO A 78 11.53 20.91 16.11
CA PRO A 78 10.49 20.55 17.07
C PRO A 78 9.16 21.32 16.89
N HIS A 79 9.21 22.51 16.29
CA HIS A 79 8.01 23.29 15.96
C HIS A 79 7.22 22.71 14.77
N VAL A 80 7.91 22.01 13.86
CA VAL A 80 7.28 21.33 12.70
C VAL A 80 6.91 19.90 13.05
N PHE A 81 7.77 19.20 13.80
CA PHE A 81 7.65 17.80 14.19
C PHE A 81 7.68 17.66 15.73
N PRO A 82 6.60 18.04 16.44
CA PRO A 82 6.51 17.85 17.88
C PRO A 82 6.54 16.34 18.23
N SER A 83 7.47 15.90 19.08
CA SER A 83 7.73 14.47 19.31
C SER A 83 6.51 13.71 19.84
N GLU A 84 5.63 14.38 20.58
CA GLU A 84 4.38 13.85 21.12
C GLU A 84 3.35 13.50 20.04
N ALA A 85 3.42 14.12 18.86
CA ALA A 85 2.53 13.83 17.73
C ALA A 85 3.15 12.81 16.76
N TYR A 86 4.45 12.59 16.82
CA TYR A 86 5.21 11.73 15.91
C TYR A 86 5.71 10.46 16.63
N THR A 87 4.82 9.80 17.35
CA THR A 87 5.11 8.57 18.10
C THR A 87 5.17 7.34 17.20
N LEU A 88 5.74 6.24 17.71
CA LEU A 88 5.72 4.94 17.00
C LEU A 88 4.29 4.47 16.69
N ALA A 89 3.33 4.72 17.59
CA ALA A 89 1.93 4.36 17.38
C ALA A 89 1.31 5.17 16.22
N ALA A 90 1.58 6.48 16.19
CA ALA A 90 1.12 7.34 15.08
C ALA A 90 1.74 6.86 13.76
N LEU A 91 3.06 6.61 13.77
CA LEU A 91 3.79 6.10 12.60
C LEU A 91 3.25 4.75 12.13
N SER A 92 2.91 3.84 13.04
CA SER A 92 2.33 2.53 12.74
C SER A 92 0.98 2.67 12.03
N TRP A 93 0.12 3.56 12.50
CA TRP A 93 -1.13 3.87 11.79
C TRP A 93 -0.87 4.42 10.38
N ALA A 94 0.04 5.39 10.23
CA ALA A 94 0.32 5.96 8.91
C ALA A 94 0.99 4.96 7.96
N HIS A 95 1.77 4.03 8.49
CA HIS A 95 2.34 2.91 7.76
C HIS A 95 1.26 1.94 7.29
N ALA A 96 0.37 1.52 8.19
CA ALA A 96 -0.75 0.63 7.88
C ALA A 96 -1.69 1.24 6.82
N VAL A 97 -2.06 2.52 6.96
CA VAL A 97 -2.84 3.23 5.93
C VAL A 97 -2.10 3.25 4.60
N TYR A 98 -0.83 3.64 4.59
CA TYR A 98 -0.09 3.78 3.35
C TYR A 98 -0.01 2.46 2.57
N TRP A 99 0.36 1.35 3.23
CA TRP A 99 0.48 0.06 2.54
C TRP A 99 -0.85 -0.56 2.14
N SER A 100 -1.89 -0.35 2.95
CA SER A 100 -3.21 -0.91 2.64
C SER A 100 -3.94 -0.15 1.53
N ARG A 101 -3.64 1.14 1.33
CA ARG A 101 -4.44 2.05 0.47
C ARG A 101 -3.68 2.74 -0.66
N ALA A 102 -2.34 2.72 -0.67
CA ALA A 102 -1.62 3.40 -1.75
C ALA A 102 -1.83 2.71 -3.11
N ILE A 103 -2.20 3.50 -4.10
CA ILE A 103 -2.43 3.08 -5.48
C ILE A 103 -1.34 3.70 -6.35
N VAL A 104 -0.72 2.89 -7.21
CA VAL A 104 0.35 3.32 -8.09
C VAL A 104 -0.22 4.09 -9.28
N LEU A 105 -0.17 5.42 -9.23
CA LEU A 105 -0.67 6.29 -10.29
C LEU A 105 0.44 6.80 -11.22
N PRO A 106 0.20 6.91 -12.54
CA PRO A 106 1.11 7.63 -13.44
C PRO A 106 0.97 9.14 -13.22
N LEU A 107 2.00 9.77 -12.65
CA LEU A 107 2.03 11.21 -12.39
C LEU A 107 2.38 12.03 -13.65
N PRO A 108 1.96 13.31 -13.73
CA PRO A 108 2.34 14.22 -14.81
C PRO A 108 3.82 14.60 -14.72
N GLY A 109 4.32 15.38 -15.69
CA GLY A 109 5.63 16.05 -15.57
C GLY A 109 6.85 15.13 -15.58
N GLY A 110 6.71 13.88 -16.05
CA GLY A 110 7.83 12.93 -16.10
C GLY A 110 8.16 12.27 -14.76
N HIS A 111 7.32 12.43 -13.74
CA HIS A 111 7.53 11.85 -12.40
C HIS A 111 7.26 10.33 -12.32
N GLY A 112 6.96 9.69 -13.45
CA GLY A 112 6.76 8.26 -13.55
C GLY A 112 5.51 7.77 -12.81
N ARG A 113 5.51 6.49 -12.42
CA ARG A 113 4.44 5.90 -11.62
C ARG A 113 4.83 5.96 -10.15
N GLN A 114 3.95 6.51 -9.31
CA GLN A 114 4.20 6.67 -7.88
C GLN A 114 3.04 6.12 -7.05
N PRO A 115 3.31 5.48 -5.91
CA PRO A 115 2.28 5.13 -4.94
C PRO A 115 1.68 6.39 -4.31
N CYS A 116 0.36 6.56 -4.45
CA CYS A 116 -0.39 7.69 -3.95
C CYS A 116 -1.59 7.23 -3.13
N LEU A 117 -1.94 8.01 -2.11
CA LEU A 117 -3.24 7.92 -1.46
C LEU A 117 -4.26 8.68 -2.32
N VAL A 118 -5.34 8.01 -2.70
CA VAL A 118 -6.28 8.52 -3.72
C VAL A 118 -7.67 8.54 -3.10
N PRO A 119 -8.12 9.69 -2.57
CA PRO A 119 -9.44 9.80 -1.99
C PRO A 119 -10.52 9.24 -2.92
N LEU A 120 -11.53 8.60 -2.35
CA LEU A 120 -12.57 7.82 -3.04
C LEU A 120 -12.09 6.47 -3.59
N LEU A 121 -11.05 6.47 -4.42
CA LEU A 121 -10.61 5.23 -5.07
C LEU A 121 -10.01 4.23 -4.08
N ASP A 122 -9.24 4.72 -3.11
CA ASP A 122 -8.59 3.90 -2.09
C ASP A 122 -9.54 3.35 -1.01
N MET A 123 -10.85 3.61 -1.14
CA MET A 123 -11.91 2.98 -0.33
C MET A 123 -12.46 1.70 -0.96
N ALA A 124 -12.16 1.44 -2.24
CA ALA A 124 -12.67 0.26 -2.92
C ALA A 124 -11.93 -1.01 -2.48
N ASN A 125 -12.70 -2.07 -2.17
CA ASN A 125 -12.17 -3.36 -1.74
C ASN A 125 -11.59 -4.17 -2.91
N HIS A 126 -10.75 -5.15 -2.56
CA HIS A 126 -10.13 -6.04 -3.53
C HIS A 126 -11.09 -7.14 -4.02
N ASP A 127 -11.17 -7.33 -5.33
CA ASP A 127 -11.70 -8.56 -5.93
C ASP A 127 -10.73 -9.06 -7.03
N PRO A 128 -10.14 -10.26 -6.88
CA PRO A 128 -9.23 -10.81 -7.89
C PRO A 128 -9.98 -11.36 -9.13
N THR A 129 -11.29 -11.60 -9.02
CA THR A 129 -12.11 -12.20 -10.08
C THR A 129 -12.80 -11.15 -10.96
N THR A 130 -12.83 -9.90 -10.52
CA THR A 130 -13.72 -8.92 -11.13
C THR A 130 -13.27 -8.49 -12.52
N THR A 131 -14.14 -8.70 -13.50
CA THR A 131 -14.13 -8.01 -14.80
C THR A 131 -14.62 -6.56 -14.68
N SER A 132 -15.05 -6.16 -13.48
CA SER A 132 -15.70 -4.88 -13.16
C SER A 132 -14.78 -3.94 -12.39
N ALA A 133 -13.48 -4.28 -12.33
CA ALA A 133 -12.47 -3.50 -11.63
C ALA A 133 -12.58 -2.04 -12.06
N VAL A 134 -12.70 -1.13 -11.09
CA VAL A 134 -12.53 0.29 -11.42
C VAL A 134 -11.10 0.48 -11.90
N THR A 135 -10.97 0.76 -13.19
CA THR A 135 -9.69 1.14 -13.79
C THR A 135 -9.56 2.65 -13.73
N TYR A 136 -8.32 3.13 -13.65
CA TYR A 136 -8.03 4.56 -13.70
C TYR A 136 -7.09 4.84 -14.87
N GLU A 137 -7.40 5.86 -15.63
CA GLU A 137 -6.51 6.36 -16.67
C GLU A 137 -6.35 7.86 -16.54
N ARG A 138 -5.14 8.35 -16.78
CA ARG A 138 -4.93 9.79 -16.93
C ARG A 138 -5.71 10.22 -18.16
N ARG A 139 -6.58 11.21 -18.02
CA ARG A 139 -7.22 11.86 -19.16
C ARG A 139 -6.12 12.44 -20.02
N LYS A 140 -5.89 11.85 -21.20
CA LYS A 140 -5.12 12.53 -22.24
C LYS A 140 -5.97 13.73 -22.63
N ASP A 141 -5.40 14.93 -22.56
CA ASP A 141 -6.13 16.16 -22.85
C ASP A 141 -7.00 15.97 -24.10
N ALA A 142 -8.32 16.02 -23.94
CA ALA A 142 -9.26 16.14 -25.05
C ALA A 142 -9.26 17.58 -25.59
N ARG A 143 -8.15 18.31 -25.42
CA ARG A 143 -7.95 19.64 -25.97
C ARG A 143 -7.03 19.48 -27.16
N GLY A 144 -7.62 19.54 -28.35
CA GLY A 144 -6.88 20.01 -29.53
C GLY A 144 -6.24 21.38 -29.23
N PRO A 145 -5.33 21.84 -30.10
CA PRO A 145 -4.63 23.09 -29.87
C PRO A 145 -5.65 24.23 -29.78
N GLU A 146 -5.55 24.99 -28.68
CA GLU A 146 -6.14 26.31 -28.48
C GLU A 146 -7.66 26.41 -28.29
N THR A 147 -8.06 26.49 -27.02
CA THR A 147 -9.07 27.46 -26.55
C THR A 147 -8.84 27.67 -25.04
N PRO A 148 -8.37 28.85 -24.60
CA PRO A 148 -8.26 29.16 -23.18
C PRO A 148 -9.68 29.34 -22.63
N LEU A 149 -10.15 28.37 -21.83
CA LEU A 149 -11.29 28.62 -20.96
C LEU A 149 -10.79 29.51 -19.83
N GLU A 150 -11.35 30.72 -19.71
CA GLU A 150 -11.06 31.63 -18.60
C GLU A 150 -11.14 30.89 -17.28
N SER A 151 -10.03 30.94 -16.54
CA SER A 151 -9.82 30.23 -15.29
C SER A 151 -10.83 30.70 -14.26
N ALA A 152 -11.89 29.91 -14.01
CA ALA A 152 -12.65 30.06 -12.78
C ALA A 152 -11.70 29.94 -11.57
N PRO A 153 -11.86 30.73 -10.49
CA PRO A 153 -11.10 30.54 -9.27
C PRO A 153 -11.35 29.12 -8.74
N GLY A 154 -10.34 28.25 -8.82
CA GLY A 154 -10.45 26.82 -8.52
C GLY A 154 -10.23 25.86 -9.69
N ALA A 155 -9.92 26.36 -10.89
CA ALA A 155 -9.54 25.52 -12.03
C ALA A 155 -8.26 24.72 -11.72
N VAL A 156 -8.41 23.41 -11.53
CA VAL A 156 -7.31 22.46 -11.35
C VAL A 156 -6.49 22.45 -12.63
N THR A 157 -5.22 22.84 -12.52
CA THR A 157 -4.26 22.75 -13.62
C THR A 157 -4.00 21.28 -13.97
N GLY A 158 -4.77 20.76 -14.94
CA GLY A 158 -4.44 19.66 -15.84
C GLY A 158 -3.85 18.40 -15.20
N THR A 159 -4.64 17.62 -14.47
CA THR A 159 -4.31 16.22 -14.16
C THR A 159 -5.52 15.37 -13.85
N ASP A 160 -6.53 15.44 -14.70
CA ASP A 160 -7.74 14.63 -14.52
C ASP A 160 -7.41 13.14 -14.67
N TYR A 161 -7.87 12.31 -13.73
CA TYR A 161 -7.91 10.86 -13.87
C TYR A 161 -9.37 10.45 -14.04
N VAL A 162 -9.63 9.58 -15.01
CA VAL A 162 -10.97 9.02 -15.24
C VAL A 162 -11.01 7.66 -14.58
N LEU A 163 -11.94 7.50 -13.63
CA LEU A 163 -12.31 6.21 -13.06
C LEU A 163 -13.35 5.57 -13.97
N ARG A 164 -13.05 4.38 -14.48
CA ARG A 164 -13.98 3.59 -15.31
C ARG A 164 -14.30 2.31 -14.59
N VAL A 165 -15.57 2.16 -14.22
CA VAL A 165 -16.15 0.84 -13.92
C VAL A 165 -16.05 0.02 -15.21
N GLY A 166 -15.68 -1.27 -15.09
CA GLY A 166 -15.42 -2.15 -16.24
C GLY A 166 -16.59 -2.32 -17.21
N SER A 167 -16.54 -3.37 -18.04
CA SER A 167 -17.46 -3.54 -19.18
C SER A 167 -18.92 -3.85 -18.81
N ARG A 168 -19.29 -3.88 -17.53
CA ARG A 168 -20.67 -4.10 -17.08
C ARG A 168 -21.23 -2.94 -16.28
N SER A 169 -22.53 -2.76 -16.36
CA SER A 169 -23.28 -1.91 -15.44
C SER A 169 -23.22 -2.50 -14.02
N ALA A 170 -23.02 -1.63 -13.03
CA ALA A 170 -23.21 -1.98 -11.62
C ALA A 170 -24.68 -1.82 -11.23
N ALA A 171 -25.20 -2.75 -10.44
CA ALA A 171 -26.55 -2.64 -9.89
C ALA A 171 -26.61 -1.62 -8.75
N SER A 172 -27.81 -1.07 -8.49
CA SER A 172 -28.01 -0.22 -7.31
C SER A 172 -27.76 -1.03 -6.03
N GLY A 173 -26.98 -0.46 -5.11
CA GLY A 173 -26.58 -1.11 -3.86
C GLY A 173 -25.43 -2.12 -4.00
N GLU A 174 -24.91 -2.33 -5.21
CA GLU A 174 -23.76 -3.19 -5.45
C GLU A 174 -22.46 -2.50 -5.02
N GLU A 175 -21.60 -3.23 -4.31
CA GLU A 175 -20.26 -2.76 -3.97
C GLU A 175 -19.32 -2.80 -5.17
N LEU A 176 -18.66 -1.67 -5.42
CA LEU A 176 -17.64 -1.57 -6.46
C LEU A 176 -16.28 -1.99 -5.92
N HIS A 177 -15.65 -2.93 -6.62
CA HIS A 177 -14.35 -3.47 -6.27
C HIS A 177 -13.26 -3.00 -7.24
N ILE A 178 -12.02 -3.03 -6.80
CA ILE A 178 -10.82 -2.88 -7.64
C ILE A 178 -9.92 -4.09 -7.51
N ASN A 179 -9.01 -4.26 -8.47
CA ASN A 179 -7.98 -5.29 -8.38
C ASN A 179 -6.67 -4.67 -7.86
N TYR A 180 -6.18 -5.15 -6.72
CA TYR A 180 -4.95 -4.66 -6.08
C TYR A 180 -3.67 -5.16 -6.77
N GLY A 181 -3.80 -5.99 -7.80
CA GLY A 181 -2.74 -6.71 -8.50
C GLY A 181 -2.83 -8.23 -8.29
N ALA A 182 -2.08 -8.98 -9.09
CA ALA A 182 -1.91 -10.42 -8.91
C ALA A 182 -0.97 -10.69 -7.70
N LYS A 183 -1.52 -10.58 -6.50
CA LYS A 183 -0.81 -10.73 -5.22
C LYS A 183 -1.18 -12.04 -4.54
N GLY A 184 -0.18 -12.74 -4.01
CA GLY A 184 -0.42 -13.92 -3.19
C GLY A 184 -0.91 -13.57 -1.78
N ASN A 185 -1.41 -14.56 -1.04
CA ASN A 185 -2.01 -14.34 0.28
C ASN A 185 -1.00 -13.82 1.32
N GLY A 186 0.29 -14.20 1.20
CA GLY A 186 1.35 -13.63 2.04
C GLY A 186 1.50 -12.12 1.85
N GLU A 187 1.48 -11.64 0.60
CA GLU A 187 1.56 -10.22 0.28
C GLU A 187 0.27 -9.47 0.66
N LEU A 188 -0.91 -10.07 0.40
CA LEU A 188 -2.20 -9.48 0.77
C LEU A 188 -2.29 -9.29 2.28
N LEU A 189 -1.91 -10.29 3.07
CA LEU A 189 -1.92 -10.20 4.52
C LEU A 189 -0.90 -9.18 5.02
N ARG A 190 0.32 -9.19 4.46
CA ARG A 190 1.40 -8.25 4.83
C ARG A 190 1.04 -6.78 4.58
N CYS A 191 0.40 -6.49 3.45
CA CYS A 191 0.14 -5.11 3.01
C CYS A 191 -1.26 -4.60 3.37
N HIS A 192 -2.27 -5.48 3.36
CA HIS A 192 -3.67 -5.10 3.42
C HIS A 192 -4.45 -5.74 4.58
N GLY A 193 -3.86 -6.72 5.28
CA GLY A 193 -4.47 -7.30 6.49
C GLY A 193 -5.57 -8.33 6.23
N PHE A 194 -5.61 -8.94 5.04
CA PHE A 194 -6.54 -10.01 4.70
C PHE A 194 -5.92 -11.05 3.76
N ALA A 195 -6.57 -12.20 3.63
CA ALA A 195 -6.26 -13.23 2.65
C ALA A 195 -7.54 -13.64 1.90
N VAL A 196 -7.39 -14.15 0.68
CA VAL A 196 -8.51 -14.56 -0.18
C VAL A 196 -8.56 -16.08 -0.30
N PRO A 197 -9.70 -16.73 0.01
CA PRO A 197 -9.89 -18.16 -0.22
C PRO A 197 -9.78 -18.51 -1.72
N GLY A 198 -9.00 -19.54 -2.05
CA GLY A 198 -8.84 -19.97 -3.44
C GLY A 198 -8.15 -18.95 -4.34
N ASN A 199 -7.28 -18.10 -3.78
CA ASN A 199 -6.56 -17.08 -4.54
C ASN A 199 -5.71 -17.71 -5.66
N LEU A 200 -6.07 -17.45 -6.92
CA LEU A 200 -5.35 -17.98 -8.09
C LEU A 200 -3.96 -17.36 -8.28
N ALA A 201 -3.70 -16.22 -7.66
CA ALA A 201 -2.38 -15.58 -7.64
C ALA A 201 -1.55 -15.98 -6.41
N ASP A 202 -1.99 -16.97 -5.63
CA ASP A 202 -1.23 -17.39 -4.45
C ASP A 202 0.11 -18.00 -4.82
N VAL A 203 1.11 -17.72 -4.00
CA VAL A 203 2.48 -18.15 -4.22
C VAL A 203 3.08 -18.63 -2.90
N HIS A 204 3.96 -19.62 -2.99
CA HIS A 204 4.76 -20.08 -1.87
C HIS A 204 6.21 -19.71 -2.10
N GLU A 205 6.73 -18.78 -1.30
CA GLU A 205 8.14 -18.38 -1.38
C GLU A 205 9.00 -19.41 -0.62
N ILE A 206 10.08 -19.87 -1.25
CA ILE A 206 11.05 -20.79 -0.65
C ILE A 206 12.36 -20.04 -0.45
N ASP A 207 12.78 -19.90 0.82
CA ASP A 207 14.10 -19.37 1.15
C ASP A 207 15.14 -20.49 1.05
N LEU A 208 15.89 -20.48 -0.06
CA LEU A 208 16.95 -21.45 -0.35
C LEU A 208 18.11 -21.41 0.65
N ALA A 209 18.35 -20.27 1.30
CA ALA A 209 19.36 -20.14 2.34
C ALA A 209 18.87 -20.81 3.63
N ALA A 210 17.62 -20.58 4.01
CA ALA A 210 17.02 -21.16 5.21
C ALA A 210 16.92 -22.71 5.15
N VAL A 211 16.70 -23.28 3.97
CA VAL A 211 16.70 -24.74 3.78
C VAL A 211 18.10 -25.35 3.58
N GLY A 212 19.16 -24.55 3.70
CA GLY A 212 20.56 -25.01 3.61
C GLY A 212 21.00 -25.47 2.21
N TRP A 213 20.20 -25.19 1.18
CA TRP A 213 20.49 -25.63 -0.20
C TRP A 213 21.80 -25.04 -0.71
N LEU A 214 22.05 -23.76 -0.41
CA LEU A 214 23.26 -23.06 -0.84
C LEU A 214 24.53 -23.46 -0.05
N GLY A 215 24.42 -24.32 0.96
CA GLY A 215 25.51 -24.67 1.89
C GLY A 215 26.46 -25.79 1.44
N THR A 216 26.10 -26.59 0.43
CA THR A 216 26.93 -27.73 -0.02
C THR A 216 27.07 -27.77 -1.53
N GLY A 217 28.17 -27.24 -2.08
CA GLY A 217 28.70 -27.58 -3.41
C GLY A 217 27.69 -27.60 -4.58
N CYS A 218 26.57 -26.89 -4.49
CA CYS A 218 25.51 -26.96 -5.47
C CYS A 218 25.81 -25.94 -6.56
N SER A 219 26.41 -26.39 -7.67
CA SER A 219 26.50 -25.60 -8.88
C SER A 219 25.16 -25.65 -9.60
N VAL A 220 24.44 -24.53 -9.62
CA VAL A 220 23.19 -24.40 -10.37
C VAL A 220 23.54 -24.01 -11.81
N GLU A 221 23.40 -24.93 -12.76
CA GLU A 221 23.42 -24.58 -14.18
C GLU A 221 22.08 -23.95 -14.56
N VAL A 222 22.07 -22.63 -14.70
CA VAL A 222 20.87 -21.83 -15.03
C VAL A 222 20.19 -22.29 -16.34
N GLY A 223 20.91 -23.01 -17.21
CA GLY A 223 20.40 -23.50 -18.50
C GLY A 223 19.41 -24.66 -18.45
N THR A 224 19.21 -25.33 -17.29
CA THR A 224 18.33 -26.51 -17.15
C THR A 224 17.07 -26.26 -16.32
N TRP A 225 16.84 -25.03 -15.85
CA TRP A 225 15.62 -24.71 -15.11
C TRP A 225 14.42 -24.58 -16.04
N CYS A 226 13.47 -25.51 -15.89
CA CYS A 226 12.10 -25.29 -16.35
C CYS A 226 11.46 -24.30 -15.38
N THR A 227 10.94 -23.18 -15.87
CA THR A 227 10.21 -22.14 -15.10
C THR A 227 8.88 -22.64 -14.50
N ARG A 228 8.59 -23.94 -14.62
CA ARG A 228 7.47 -24.65 -14.00
C ARG A 228 7.99 -25.89 -13.29
N LEU A 229 7.83 -25.92 -11.97
CA LEU A 229 7.69 -27.18 -11.24
C LEU A 229 6.24 -27.63 -11.44
N ASP A 230 6.01 -28.52 -12.40
CA ASP A 230 4.74 -29.24 -12.48
C ASP A 230 4.71 -30.21 -11.29
N MET A 231 4.17 -29.78 -10.15
CA MET A 231 3.85 -30.67 -9.04
C MET A 231 2.48 -31.31 -9.31
N LEU A 232 2.47 -32.65 -9.28
CA LEU A 232 1.32 -33.54 -9.43
C LEU A 232 0.20 -33.24 -8.43
#